data_AF-A0A0S8KJP3-F1
#
_entry.id   AF-A0A0S8KJP3-F1
#
_cell.length_a   1.000
_cell.length_b   1.000
_cell.length_c   1.000
_cell.angle_alpha   90.00
_cell.angle_beta   90.00
_cell.angle_gamma   90.00
#
_symmetry.space_group_name_H-M   'P 1'
#
loop_
_entity.id
_entity.type
_entity.pdbx_description
1 polymer ?
#
loop_
_entity_poly.entity_id
_entity_poly.type
_entity_poly.pdbx_seq_one_letter_code
_entity_poly.pdbx_strand_id
1 'polypeptide(L)'
;MVCSVGLNAQPTHKVSFRITISDSMQEKFRTDGRLFIFISENPYAEPRDQLWPISQKKNHIFAGNFSDWKPDRPLEIEAGLMKTGPFDLVNVPEGTFAMQVLWDQDKEESRINAAGNLHSQVLPVNITEDRIIEIRIDSEIPPRKLADHEFVRPVEIQSDTLSAWWNRPVKLKASVLLPGDYFDHPEKRYPVRYNIAGYGGRYDRVYRLARKNSNFSSWWFSEEAPRIINVFLDGEGPFGDPYQLDSENNGPYGYALIHELIPHIENSFRAIGTPGTRFVDGCSTGGWVSLALQIFYPDFFNGAFAYSPDAVEFENYQTINIYKDQNAFYNEWGNPRPVARDLTGDPMIMMKEFVQYENVQGSSSTYLNSGGQMCAHTALYSPKGKNGLPAPLFDPHTGEIDRDIAEHWKKYDLKIHLQENWSEIGPSLQGKIWIWMGDMDHFILNPATRALDEFLKHTTDPRSDAKIIFEPMQGHCSKFSHRQILEMIAEKLKYEPNKVQ
;
A
#
# COMPACT_ATOMS: atom_id res chain seq x y z
N MET A 1 51.02 11.06 14.75
CA MET A 1 50.09 11.29 15.87
C MET A 1 48.76 10.67 15.46
N VAL A 2 48.47 9.45 15.92
CA VAL A 2 47.18 8.81 15.70
C VAL A 2 46.27 9.34 16.79
N CYS A 3 45.35 10.25 16.45
CA CYS A 3 44.30 10.65 17.38
C CYS A 3 43.41 9.43 17.62
N SER A 4 43.61 8.76 18.75
CA SER A 4 42.63 7.86 19.34
C SER A 4 41.41 8.70 19.73
N VAL A 5 40.43 8.80 18.84
CA VAL A 5 39.10 9.29 19.19
C VAL A 5 38.49 8.24 20.10
N GLY A 6 38.50 8.49 21.40
CA GLY A 6 37.70 7.71 22.33
C GLY A 6 36.22 7.97 22.00
N LEU A 7 35.58 7.03 21.30
CA LEU A 7 34.13 6.96 21.22
C LEU A 7 33.63 6.65 22.63
N ASN A 8 33.29 7.67 23.41
CA ASN A 8 32.49 7.47 24.61
C ASN A 8 31.14 6.94 24.12
N ALA A 9 30.86 5.66 24.40
CA ALA A 9 29.54 5.10 24.20
C ALA A 9 28.54 5.93 25.01
N GLN A 10 27.45 6.35 24.37
CA GLN A 10 26.35 7.00 25.06
C GLN A 10 25.87 6.09 26.21
N PRO A 11 25.64 6.62 27.42
CA PRO A 11 25.08 5.84 28.50
C PRO A 11 23.77 5.16 28.08
N THR A 12 23.54 3.96 28.60
CA THR A 12 22.34 3.17 28.32
C THR A 12 21.75 2.68 29.63
N HIS A 13 20.43 2.48 29.64
CA HIS A 13 19.66 2.16 30.83
C HIS A 13 18.64 1.04 30.55
N LYS A 14 18.33 0.27 31.59
CA LYS A 14 17.23 -0.70 31.55
C LYS A 14 15.91 0.05 31.65
N VAL A 15 15.04 -0.15 30.66
CA VAL A 15 13.67 0.33 30.62
C VAL A 15 12.74 -0.87 30.63
N SER A 16 11.80 -0.90 31.56
CA SER A 16 10.74 -1.91 31.61
C SER A 16 9.39 -1.22 31.55
N PHE A 17 8.34 -1.93 31.12
CA PHE A 17 7.00 -1.38 30.97
C PHE A 17 6.01 -2.11 31.86
N ARG A 18 5.23 -1.33 32.62
CA ARG A 18 4.06 -1.81 33.34
C ARG A 18 2.82 -1.25 32.65
N ILE A 19 2.13 -2.10 31.90
CA ILE A 19 1.05 -1.70 31.00
C ILE A 19 -0.29 -2.08 31.60
N THR A 20 -1.23 -1.13 31.65
CA THR A 20 -2.58 -1.34 32.21
C THR A 20 -3.67 -0.94 31.21
N ILE A 21 -4.88 -1.48 31.39
CA ILE A 21 -6.08 -1.11 30.63
C ILE A 21 -6.96 -0.20 31.50
N SER A 22 -7.44 0.92 30.96
CA SER A 22 -8.39 1.78 31.67
C SER A 22 -9.74 1.10 31.88
N ASP A 23 -10.46 1.49 32.93
CA ASP A 23 -11.83 1.01 33.19
C ASP A 23 -12.77 1.20 31.99
N SER A 24 -12.62 2.31 31.26
CA SER A 24 -13.39 2.61 30.05
C SER A 24 -13.13 1.67 28.88
N MET A 25 -11.97 0.99 28.86
CA MET A 25 -11.57 0.10 27.77
C MET A 25 -11.76 -1.39 28.09
N GLN A 26 -12.05 -1.75 29.35
CA GLN A 26 -12.15 -3.16 29.76
C GLN A 26 -13.20 -3.95 28.97
N GLU A 27 -14.36 -3.35 28.66
CA GLU A 27 -15.42 -4.02 27.89
C GLU A 27 -15.05 -4.27 26.42
N LYS A 28 -14.13 -3.46 25.88
CA LYS A 28 -13.69 -3.52 24.47
C LYS A 28 -12.42 -4.35 24.31
N PHE A 29 -11.72 -4.61 25.40
CA PHE A 29 -10.46 -5.30 25.42
C PHE A 29 -10.64 -6.80 25.16
N ARG A 30 -9.81 -7.34 24.27
CA ARG A 30 -9.69 -8.77 23.99
C ARG A 30 -8.37 -9.28 24.56
N THR A 31 -8.42 -10.47 25.16
CA THR A 31 -7.29 -11.06 25.89
C THR A 31 -6.13 -11.51 25.01
N ASP A 32 -6.40 -11.74 23.72
CA ASP A 32 -5.43 -12.20 22.74
C ASP A 32 -5.18 -11.09 21.73
N GLY A 33 -3.90 -10.81 21.48
CA GLY A 33 -3.49 -9.75 20.59
C GLY A 33 -1.98 -9.62 20.50
N ARG A 34 -1.54 -8.60 19.77
CA ARG A 34 -0.14 -8.24 19.64
C ARG A 34 0.11 -6.91 20.31
N LEU A 35 1.06 -6.90 21.23
CA LEU A 35 1.53 -5.68 21.88
C LEU A 35 2.55 -5.00 20.97
N PHE A 36 2.39 -3.69 20.82
CA PHE A 36 3.38 -2.80 20.24
C PHE A 36 3.82 -1.77 21.26
N ILE A 37 5.13 -1.59 21.41
CA ILE A 37 5.75 -0.52 22.18
C ILE A 37 6.57 0.31 21.20
N PHE A 38 6.26 1.60 21.15
CA PHE A 38 6.98 2.57 20.34
C PHE A 38 7.86 3.43 21.23
N ILE A 39 9.13 3.58 20.87
CA ILE A 39 10.07 4.50 21.49
C ILE A 39 10.59 5.42 20.37
N SER A 40 9.98 6.61 20.26
CA SER A 40 10.22 7.55 19.17
C SER A 40 11.14 8.69 19.59
N GLU A 41 12.14 8.99 18.76
CA GLU A 41 12.98 10.19 18.87
C GLU A 41 12.29 11.44 18.30
N ASN A 42 11.14 11.27 17.62
CA ASN A 42 10.38 12.35 17.02
C ASN A 42 9.22 12.78 17.93
N PRO A 43 9.30 13.96 18.58
CA PRO A 43 8.25 14.43 19.48
C PRO A 43 7.06 15.08 18.76
N TYR A 44 7.16 15.28 17.44
CA TYR A 44 6.16 16.03 16.66
C TYR A 44 5.16 15.15 15.92
N ALA A 45 5.38 13.83 15.90
CA ALA A 45 4.51 12.87 15.24
C ALA A 45 4.14 11.76 16.22
N GLU A 46 2.92 11.26 16.08
CA GLU A 46 2.44 10.16 16.91
C GLU A 46 3.25 8.89 16.60
N PRO A 47 3.82 8.19 17.60
CA PRO A 47 4.69 7.04 17.37
C PRO A 47 4.00 5.89 16.61
N ARG A 48 2.74 5.56 16.90
CA ARG A 48 2.00 4.48 16.21
C ARG A 48 1.74 4.74 14.72
N ASP A 49 1.90 5.98 14.26
CA ASP A 49 1.73 6.35 12.84
C ASP A 49 3.08 6.33 12.07
N GLN A 50 4.20 6.07 12.74
CA GLN A 50 5.55 6.08 12.17
C GLN A 50 6.12 4.66 11.99
N LEU A 51 5.57 3.90 11.03
CA LEU A 51 5.84 2.47 10.85
C LEU A 51 6.85 2.14 9.76
N TRP A 52 7.55 3.15 9.23
CA TRP A 52 8.47 3.02 8.11
C TRP A 52 9.87 3.56 8.46
N PRO A 53 10.94 2.95 7.92
CA PRO A 53 12.33 3.37 8.15
C PRO A 53 12.75 4.62 7.34
N ILE A 54 11.89 5.66 7.27
CA ILE A 54 12.13 6.86 6.43
C ILE A 54 12.68 8.05 7.25
N SER A 55 12.39 8.10 8.55
CA SER A 55 12.69 9.27 9.37
C SER A 55 14.15 9.31 9.84
N GLN A 56 14.78 10.50 9.76
CA GLN A 56 16.07 10.77 10.41
C GLN A 56 15.99 10.66 11.94
N LYS A 57 14.81 10.87 12.52
CA LYS A 57 14.51 10.62 13.93
C LYS A 57 13.80 9.28 14.05
N LYS A 58 14.48 8.26 14.55
CA LYS A 58 13.98 6.88 14.44
C LYS A 58 12.81 6.65 15.39
N ASN A 59 11.85 5.86 14.92
CA ASN A 59 10.85 5.22 15.76
C ASN A 59 11.27 3.76 15.95
N HIS A 60 11.67 3.42 17.17
CA HIS A 60 12.08 2.07 17.54
C HIS A 60 10.84 1.32 18.00
N ILE A 61 10.48 0.28 17.24
CA ILE A 61 9.25 -0.47 17.45
C ILE A 61 9.63 -1.80 18.07
N PHE A 62 8.95 -2.16 19.15
CA PHE A 62 9.04 -3.47 19.80
C PHE A 62 7.67 -4.15 19.73
N ALA A 63 7.62 -5.45 19.43
CA ALA A 63 6.35 -6.15 19.36
C ALA A 63 6.42 -7.63 19.74
N GLY A 64 5.30 -8.16 20.23
CA GLY A 64 5.15 -9.56 20.61
C GLY A 64 3.69 -9.96 20.79
N ASN A 65 3.38 -11.24 20.57
CA ASN A 65 2.03 -11.77 20.76
C ASN A 65 1.83 -12.16 22.21
N PHE A 66 0.65 -11.85 22.74
CA PHE A 66 0.23 -12.25 24.08
C PHE A 66 -1.17 -12.87 24.00
N SER A 67 -1.38 -13.86 24.85
CA SER A 67 -2.66 -14.53 25.02
C SER A 67 -3.03 -14.53 26.50
N ASP A 68 -4.32 -14.62 26.78
CA ASP A 68 -4.85 -14.66 28.16
C ASP A 68 -4.45 -13.46 29.04
N TRP A 69 -4.06 -12.32 28.46
CA TRP A 69 -3.85 -11.10 29.24
C TRP A 69 -5.20 -10.62 29.74
N LYS A 70 -5.37 -10.48 31.06
CA LYS A 70 -6.62 -9.99 31.65
C LYS A 70 -6.53 -8.50 31.96
N PRO A 71 -7.59 -7.71 31.70
CA PRO A 71 -7.55 -6.26 31.86
C PRO A 71 -7.40 -5.80 33.32
N ASP A 72 -7.68 -6.67 34.30
CA ASP A 72 -7.53 -6.42 35.74
C ASP A 72 -6.10 -6.58 36.26
N ARG A 73 -5.15 -7.01 35.40
CA ARG A 73 -3.76 -7.25 35.77
C ARG A 73 -2.82 -6.46 34.84
N PRO A 74 -1.82 -5.75 35.41
CA PRO A 74 -0.78 -5.15 34.59
C PRO A 74 -0.01 -6.20 33.80
N LEU A 75 0.34 -5.87 32.56
CA LEU A 75 1.30 -6.62 31.75
C LEU A 75 2.69 -6.01 31.96
N GLU A 76 3.60 -6.81 32.51
CA GLU A 76 4.98 -6.41 32.79
C GLU A 76 5.90 -6.89 31.66
N ILE A 77 6.63 -5.97 31.04
CA ILE A 77 7.54 -6.24 29.93
C ILE A 77 8.95 -5.77 30.27
N GLU A 78 9.90 -6.69 30.26
CA GLU A 78 11.31 -6.40 30.54
C GLU A 78 12.26 -6.69 29.37
N ALA A 79 11.93 -7.65 28.51
CA ALA A 79 12.74 -8.09 27.38
C ALA A 79 11.92 -9.03 26.46
N GLY A 80 12.55 -9.51 25.37
CA GLY A 80 12.03 -10.63 24.58
C GLY A 80 11.06 -10.27 23.46
N LEU A 81 10.85 -8.98 23.20
CA LEU A 81 10.09 -8.51 22.04
C LEU A 81 10.96 -8.46 20.79
N MET A 82 10.34 -8.67 19.62
CA MET A 82 10.98 -8.39 18.33
C MET A 82 11.15 -6.88 18.17
N LYS A 83 12.18 -6.42 17.43
CA LYS A 83 12.52 -4.99 17.34
C LYS A 83 13.00 -4.52 15.97
N THR A 84 12.86 -3.22 15.70
CA THR A 84 13.41 -2.56 14.49
C THR A 84 14.76 -1.89 14.72
N GLY A 85 15.03 -1.46 15.95
CA GLY A 85 16.20 -0.67 16.33
C GLY A 85 17.42 -1.49 16.79
N PRO A 86 18.58 -0.83 16.95
CA PRO A 86 19.83 -1.48 17.35
C PRO A 86 19.88 -1.81 18.85
N PHE A 87 19.07 -1.15 19.69
CA PHE A 87 19.02 -1.37 21.14
C PHE A 87 17.82 -2.21 21.56
N ASP A 88 17.93 -2.82 22.73
CA ASP A 88 16.89 -3.56 23.44
C ASP A 88 16.36 -2.75 24.63
N LEU A 89 15.33 -3.26 25.29
CA LEU A 89 14.78 -2.67 26.51
C LEU A 89 15.80 -2.64 27.67
N VAL A 90 16.81 -3.52 27.65
CA VAL A 90 17.86 -3.55 28.68
C VAL A 90 19.00 -2.55 28.44
N ASN A 91 19.05 -1.89 27.28
CA ASN A 91 20.13 -0.95 26.93
C ASN A 91 19.62 0.23 26.10
N VAL A 92 18.51 0.84 26.53
CA VAL A 92 17.95 2.04 25.90
C VAL A 92 18.92 3.22 26.10
N PRO A 93 19.32 3.94 25.05
CA PRO A 93 20.21 5.10 25.17
C PRO A 93 19.61 6.21 26.04
N GLU A 94 20.46 6.92 26.79
CA GLU A 94 20.07 8.13 27.51
C GLU A 94 19.49 9.17 26.54
N GLY A 95 18.31 9.72 26.84
CA GLY A 95 17.66 10.66 25.94
C GLY A 95 16.18 10.89 26.21
N THR A 96 15.61 11.84 25.46
CA THR A 96 14.17 12.15 25.50
C THR A 96 13.44 11.45 24.36
N PHE A 97 12.41 10.69 24.70
CA PHE A 97 11.60 9.92 23.76
C PHE A 97 10.12 10.22 23.93
N ALA A 98 9.37 10.09 22.84
CA ALA A 98 7.93 9.94 22.87
C ALA A 98 7.60 8.44 22.86
N MET A 99 7.03 7.94 23.95
CA MET A 99 6.66 6.53 24.10
C MET A 99 5.16 6.33 23.93
N GLN A 100 4.77 5.24 23.28
CA GLN A 100 3.36 4.89 23.10
C GLN A 100 3.20 3.37 23.08
N VAL A 101 2.04 2.89 23.52
CA VAL A 101 1.66 1.47 23.43
C VAL A 101 0.42 1.32 22.55
N LEU A 102 0.39 0.27 21.74
CA LEU A 102 -0.78 -0.18 20.99
C LEU A 102 -1.02 -1.67 21.23
N TRP A 103 -2.28 -2.04 21.42
CA TRP A 103 -2.76 -3.40 21.51
C TRP A 103 -3.57 -3.73 20.27
N ASP A 104 -2.97 -4.53 19.41
CA ASP A 104 -3.55 -4.99 18.16
C ASP A 104 -4.36 -6.26 18.43
N GLN A 105 -5.67 -6.08 18.46
CA GLN A 105 -6.68 -7.10 18.77
C GLN A 105 -7.70 -7.29 17.64
N ASP A 106 -7.61 -6.44 16.61
CA ASP A 106 -8.37 -6.58 15.40
C ASP A 106 -7.85 -7.75 14.57
N LYS A 107 -8.76 -8.41 13.86
CA LYS A 107 -8.46 -9.54 12.99
C LYS A 107 -9.11 -9.39 11.62
N GLU A 108 -9.69 -8.22 11.36
CA GLU A 108 -10.47 -7.96 10.14
C GLU A 108 -9.66 -7.19 9.11
N GLU A 109 -8.97 -6.14 9.56
CA GLU A 109 -8.04 -5.34 8.78
C GLU A 109 -6.59 -5.75 9.09
N SER A 110 -5.70 -5.51 8.14
CA SER A 110 -4.32 -6.00 8.23
C SER A 110 -3.37 -5.05 8.97
N ARG A 111 -3.81 -3.81 9.21
CA ARG A 111 -2.96 -2.74 9.72
C ARG A 111 -3.14 -2.56 11.21
N ILE A 112 -2.05 -2.24 11.89
CA ILE A 112 -2.09 -2.02 13.35
C ILE A 112 -2.97 -0.83 13.76
N ASN A 113 -3.19 0.14 12.85
CA ASN A 113 -4.11 1.27 13.08
C ASN A 113 -5.54 0.98 12.59
N ALA A 114 -5.95 -0.29 12.63
CA ALA A 114 -7.32 -0.73 12.38
C ALA A 114 -8.29 -0.24 13.46
N ALA A 115 -9.55 -0.06 13.07
CA ALA A 115 -10.60 0.30 14.01
C ALA A 115 -10.81 -0.80 15.06
N GLY A 116 -11.01 -0.43 16.32
CA GLY A 116 -11.17 -1.37 17.42
C GLY A 116 -9.87 -1.79 18.12
N ASN A 117 -8.71 -1.49 17.52
CA ASN A 117 -7.44 -1.59 18.24
C ASN A 117 -7.36 -0.55 19.34
N LEU A 118 -6.63 -0.88 20.41
CA LEU A 118 -6.54 -0.02 21.58
C LEU A 118 -5.15 0.60 21.66
N HIS A 119 -5.05 1.81 22.20
CA HIS A 119 -3.77 2.47 22.36
C HIS A 119 -3.74 3.39 23.59
N SER A 120 -2.52 3.74 24.00
CA SER A 120 -2.28 4.77 24.99
C SER A 120 -2.20 6.16 24.35
N GLN A 121 -2.29 7.19 25.20
CA GLN A 121 -1.72 8.50 24.88
C GLN A 121 -0.20 8.40 24.69
N VAL A 122 0.36 9.41 24.02
CA VAL A 122 1.81 9.55 23.90
C VAL A 122 2.38 10.06 25.23
N LEU A 123 3.36 9.35 25.77
CA LEU A 123 4.07 9.69 27.00
C LEU A 123 5.47 10.22 26.68
N PRO A 124 5.76 11.50 26.93
CA PRO A 124 7.12 12.02 26.89
C PRO A 124 7.94 11.46 28.07
N VAL A 125 9.07 10.83 27.77
CA VAL A 125 9.95 10.21 28.79
C VAL A 125 11.38 10.68 28.57
N ASN A 126 12.02 11.12 29.65
CA ASN A 126 13.46 11.31 29.69
C ASN A 126 14.10 10.10 30.40
N ILE A 127 15.04 9.44 29.73
CA ILE A 127 15.79 8.30 30.23
C ILE A 127 17.18 8.80 30.61
N THR A 128 17.51 8.76 31.90
CA THR A 128 18.83 9.10 32.48
C THR A 128 19.31 8.08 33.52
N GLU A 129 18.47 7.08 33.80
CA GLU A 129 18.68 5.99 34.74
C GLU A 129 17.74 4.84 34.39
N ASP A 130 17.96 3.67 35.00
CA ASP A 130 17.05 2.53 34.87
C ASP A 130 15.65 2.92 35.36
N ARG A 131 14.61 2.54 34.60
CA ARG A 131 13.24 3.02 34.87
C ARG A 131 12.17 2.00 34.52
N ILE A 132 11.12 1.98 35.34
CA ILE A 132 9.84 1.33 35.02
C ILE A 132 8.92 2.41 34.45
N ILE A 133 8.40 2.17 33.26
CA ILE A 133 7.50 3.05 32.52
C ILE A 133 6.07 2.53 32.70
N GLU A 134 5.27 3.27 33.46
CA GLU A 134 3.85 2.99 33.63
C GLU A 134 3.05 3.64 32.50
N ILE A 135 2.39 2.83 31.67
CA ILE A 135 1.54 3.30 30.57
C ILE A 135 0.16 2.66 30.68
N ARG A 136 -0.87 3.47 30.44
CA ARG A 136 -2.26 3.03 30.42
C ARG A 136 -2.83 3.15 29.01
N ILE A 137 -3.37 2.05 28.50
CA ILE A 137 -4.21 2.04 27.29
C ILE A 137 -5.58 2.58 27.69
N ASP A 138 -6.01 3.66 27.05
CA ASP A 138 -7.22 4.39 27.41
C ASP A 138 -8.10 4.81 26.23
N SER A 139 -7.66 4.48 25.01
CA SER A 139 -8.28 4.91 23.77
C SER A 139 -8.46 3.75 22.81
N GLU A 140 -9.51 3.82 21.99
CA GLU A 140 -9.79 2.90 20.89
C GLU A 140 -9.69 3.67 19.57
N ILE A 141 -9.10 3.02 18.57
CA ILE A 141 -9.05 3.57 17.21
C ILE A 141 -10.47 3.56 16.61
N PRO A 142 -11.02 4.72 16.21
CA PRO A 142 -12.38 4.79 15.71
C PRO A 142 -12.50 4.22 14.29
N PRO A 143 -13.69 3.73 13.90
CA PRO A 143 -13.98 3.40 12.51
C PRO A 143 -13.75 4.57 11.57
N ARG A 144 -13.17 4.30 10.40
CA ARG A 144 -13.02 5.28 9.33
C ARG A 144 -14.40 5.77 8.87
N LYS A 145 -14.57 7.09 8.83
CA LYS A 145 -15.82 7.73 8.38
C LYS A 145 -15.53 8.69 7.24
N LEU A 146 -16.37 8.62 6.20
CA LEU A 146 -16.38 9.61 5.14
C LEU A 146 -17.09 10.87 5.64
N ALA A 147 -16.48 12.04 5.46
CA ALA A 147 -17.11 13.30 5.81
C ALA A 147 -18.29 13.59 4.87
N ASP A 148 -19.30 14.29 5.40
CA ASP A 148 -20.50 14.65 4.63
C ASP A 148 -20.19 15.69 3.54
N HIS A 149 -20.64 15.41 2.32
CA HIS A 149 -20.45 16.27 1.16
C HIS A 149 -21.50 15.98 0.07
N GLU A 150 -22.13 17.03 -0.45
CA GLU A 150 -23.26 16.94 -1.39
C GLU A 150 -22.98 16.09 -2.64
N PHE A 151 -21.76 16.17 -3.19
CA PHE A 151 -21.34 15.43 -4.39
C PHE A 151 -20.54 14.15 -4.11
N VAL A 152 -20.31 13.79 -2.84
CA VAL A 152 -19.58 12.57 -2.50
C VAL A 152 -20.55 11.52 -1.96
N ARG A 153 -20.44 10.29 -2.43
CA ARG A 153 -21.24 9.16 -1.96
C ARG A 153 -20.35 8.00 -1.53
N PRO A 154 -20.49 7.47 -0.30
CA PRO A 154 -19.85 6.22 0.05
C PRO A 154 -20.56 5.07 -0.68
N VAL A 155 -19.80 4.04 -1.01
CA VAL A 155 -20.31 2.77 -1.53
C VAL A 155 -19.77 1.67 -0.65
N GLU A 156 -20.66 0.83 -0.15
CA GLU A 156 -20.32 -0.37 0.59
C GLU A 156 -21.26 -1.48 0.14
N ILE A 157 -20.71 -2.59 -0.33
CA ILE A 157 -21.46 -3.81 -0.66
C ILE A 157 -20.85 -5.00 0.05
N GLN A 158 -21.67 -5.98 0.42
CA GLN A 158 -21.15 -7.30 0.76
C GLN A 158 -20.85 -8.03 -0.56
N SER A 159 -19.64 -8.57 -0.68
CA SER A 159 -19.23 -9.36 -1.84
C SER A 159 -19.64 -10.81 -1.64
N ASP A 160 -20.45 -11.36 -2.53
CA ASP A 160 -20.84 -12.77 -2.45
C ASP A 160 -19.63 -13.67 -2.71
N THR A 161 -18.82 -13.33 -3.72
CA THR A 161 -17.63 -14.08 -4.11
C THR A 161 -16.60 -14.12 -2.98
N LEU A 162 -16.24 -12.97 -2.42
CA LEU A 162 -15.23 -12.92 -1.35
C LEU A 162 -15.79 -13.46 -0.03
N SER A 163 -17.08 -13.28 0.26
CA SER A 163 -17.67 -13.84 1.47
C SER A 163 -17.69 -15.36 1.46
N ALA A 164 -17.96 -15.96 0.30
CA ALA A 164 -17.88 -17.40 0.10
C ALA A 164 -16.44 -17.91 0.24
N TRP A 165 -15.47 -17.22 -0.36
CA TRP A 165 -14.04 -17.57 -0.26
C TRP A 165 -13.52 -17.55 1.18
N TRP A 166 -13.82 -16.47 1.92
CA TRP A 166 -13.33 -16.27 3.29
C TRP A 166 -14.19 -16.96 4.36
N ASN A 167 -15.31 -17.57 3.97
CA ASN A 167 -16.30 -18.15 4.87
C ASN A 167 -16.71 -17.18 6.01
N ARG A 168 -16.84 -15.89 5.67
CA ARG A 168 -17.31 -14.81 6.55
C ARG A 168 -17.79 -13.64 5.68
N PRO A 169 -18.65 -12.73 6.18
CA PRO A 169 -19.00 -11.53 5.44
C PRO A 169 -17.74 -10.70 5.10
N VAL A 170 -17.54 -10.44 3.81
CA VAL A 170 -16.50 -9.53 3.30
C VAL A 170 -17.18 -8.39 2.56
N LYS A 171 -16.79 -7.16 2.89
CA LYS A 171 -17.35 -5.95 2.30
C LYS A 171 -16.34 -5.26 1.39
N LEU A 172 -16.82 -4.82 0.24
CA LEU A 172 -16.07 -3.97 -0.69
C LEU A 172 -16.52 -2.52 -0.50
N LYS A 173 -15.54 -1.61 -0.41
CA LYS A 173 -15.77 -0.18 -0.17
C LYS A 173 -15.22 0.65 -1.34
N ALA A 174 -15.91 1.74 -1.63
CA ALA A 174 -15.43 2.79 -2.52
C ALA A 174 -16.06 4.14 -2.12
N SER A 175 -15.58 5.22 -2.72
CA SER A 175 -16.30 6.48 -2.73
C SER A 175 -16.46 6.99 -4.15
N VAL A 176 -17.55 7.73 -4.36
CA VAL A 176 -17.90 8.30 -5.66
C VAL A 176 -17.97 9.81 -5.53
N LEU A 177 -17.18 10.52 -6.34
CA LEU A 177 -17.31 11.96 -6.57
C LEU A 177 -18.09 12.17 -7.87
N LEU A 178 -19.27 12.75 -7.71
CA LEU A 178 -20.19 13.07 -8.80
C LEU A 178 -19.72 14.31 -9.58
N PRO A 179 -20.00 14.38 -10.90
CA PRO A 179 -19.72 15.56 -11.69
C PRO A 179 -20.56 16.75 -11.23
N GLY A 180 -20.06 17.98 -11.46
CA GLY A 180 -20.74 19.19 -10.98
C GLY A 180 -22.15 19.42 -11.52
N ASP A 181 -22.48 18.85 -12.69
CA ASP A 181 -23.78 18.96 -13.34
C ASP A 181 -24.75 17.80 -13.00
N TYR A 182 -24.37 16.93 -12.04
CA TYR A 182 -25.08 15.68 -11.80
C TYR A 182 -26.56 15.87 -11.43
N PHE A 183 -26.86 16.86 -10.59
CA PHE A 183 -28.23 17.11 -10.13
C PHE A 183 -29.06 17.94 -11.12
N ASP A 184 -28.40 18.69 -12.00
CA ASP A 184 -29.06 19.54 -13.02
C ASP A 184 -29.54 18.71 -14.23
N HIS A 185 -28.97 17.52 -14.43
CA HIS A 185 -29.25 16.65 -15.58
C HIS A 185 -29.61 15.22 -15.15
N PRO A 186 -30.84 14.97 -14.66
CA PRO A 186 -31.24 13.68 -14.08
C PRO A 186 -31.21 12.51 -15.08
N GLU A 187 -31.38 12.79 -16.38
CA GLU A 187 -31.38 11.77 -17.45
C GLU A 187 -29.99 11.51 -18.04
N LYS A 188 -28.99 12.34 -17.70
CA LYS A 188 -27.64 12.22 -18.26
C LYS A 188 -26.90 11.05 -17.63
N ARG A 189 -26.24 10.27 -18.50
CA ARG A 189 -25.31 9.20 -18.10
C ARG A 189 -23.87 9.62 -18.35
N TYR A 190 -22.94 9.11 -17.54
CA TYR A 190 -21.57 9.59 -17.50
C TYR A 190 -20.53 8.47 -17.70
N PRO A 191 -19.40 8.74 -18.36
CA PRO A 191 -18.22 7.87 -18.28
C PRO A 191 -17.67 7.81 -16.84
N VAL A 192 -16.86 6.79 -16.55
CA VAL A 192 -16.35 6.52 -15.21
C VAL A 192 -14.83 6.38 -15.22
N ARG A 193 -14.19 7.02 -14.25
CA ARG A 193 -12.79 6.86 -13.91
C ARG A 193 -12.69 6.15 -12.57
N TYR A 194 -12.01 5.00 -12.53
CA TYR A 194 -11.66 4.26 -11.33
C TYR A 194 -10.23 4.60 -10.93
N ASN A 195 -10.07 5.37 -9.86
CA ASN A 195 -8.78 5.66 -9.28
C ASN A 195 -8.44 4.62 -8.20
N ILE A 196 -7.23 4.07 -8.26
CA ILE A 196 -6.61 3.24 -7.23
C ILE A 196 -5.52 4.07 -6.54
N ALA A 197 -5.44 3.95 -5.22
CA ALA A 197 -4.43 4.68 -4.46
C ALA A 197 -3.04 4.00 -4.57
N GLY A 198 -1.99 4.74 -4.22
CA GLY A 198 -0.75 4.10 -3.80
C GLY A 198 -0.96 3.29 -2.51
N TYR A 199 0.00 2.43 -2.18
CA TYR A 199 -0.12 1.47 -1.08
C TYR A 199 -0.68 2.12 0.18
N GLY A 200 -1.81 1.61 0.64
CA GLY A 200 -2.43 2.10 1.87
C GLY A 200 -3.34 3.28 1.80
N GLY A 201 -3.54 3.86 0.63
CA GLY A 201 -4.62 4.81 0.45
C GLY A 201 -5.97 4.09 0.54
N ARG A 202 -6.96 4.83 1.02
CA ARG A 202 -8.30 4.32 1.28
C ARG A 202 -9.33 5.15 0.53
N TYR A 203 -10.55 4.65 0.42
CA TYR A 203 -11.63 5.29 -0.33
C TYR A 203 -11.97 6.71 0.15
N ASP A 204 -11.64 7.06 1.40
CA ASP A 204 -11.90 8.37 2.01
C ASP A 204 -11.03 9.51 1.48
N ARG A 205 -9.97 9.21 0.72
CA ARG A 205 -9.07 10.21 0.11
C ARG A 205 -9.79 11.22 -0.79
N VAL A 206 -10.95 10.86 -1.33
CA VAL A 206 -11.83 11.76 -2.10
C VAL A 206 -12.11 13.07 -1.37
N TYR A 207 -12.16 13.04 -0.04
CA TYR A 207 -12.46 14.24 0.75
C TYR A 207 -11.41 15.34 0.58
N ARG A 208 -10.13 14.96 0.40
CA ARG A 208 -9.06 15.93 0.15
C ARG A 208 -9.27 16.68 -1.15
N LEU A 209 -9.87 16.02 -2.14
CA LEU A 209 -10.18 16.58 -3.46
C LEU A 209 -11.49 17.37 -3.45
N ALA A 210 -12.51 16.87 -2.76
CA ALA A 210 -13.83 17.51 -2.66
C ALA A 210 -13.85 18.68 -1.66
N ARG A 211 -12.80 18.86 -0.86
CA ARG A 211 -12.70 19.95 0.12
C ARG A 211 -12.95 21.30 -0.55
N LYS A 212 -13.95 22.03 -0.05
CA LYS A 212 -14.33 23.37 -0.52
C LYS A 212 -13.11 24.28 -0.65
N ASN A 213 -13.06 25.05 -1.74
CA ASN A 213 -12.02 26.02 -2.06
C ASN A 213 -10.61 25.42 -2.30
N SER A 214 -10.49 24.10 -2.51
CA SER A 214 -9.26 23.53 -3.07
C SER A 214 -9.18 23.80 -4.57
N ASN A 215 -7.97 23.94 -5.13
CA ASN A 215 -7.76 24.14 -6.57
C ASN A 215 -8.47 23.08 -7.41
N PHE A 216 -8.47 21.83 -6.95
CA PHE A 216 -9.18 20.74 -7.63
C PHE A 216 -10.69 20.94 -7.56
N SER A 217 -11.27 21.19 -6.38
CA SER A 217 -12.72 21.38 -6.24
C SER A 217 -13.24 22.55 -7.08
N SER A 218 -12.54 23.69 -7.08
CA SER A 218 -12.95 24.88 -7.85
C SER A 218 -12.95 24.61 -9.36
N TRP A 219 -11.96 23.85 -9.85
CA TRP A 219 -11.94 23.40 -11.24
C TRP A 219 -13.01 22.34 -11.51
N TRP A 220 -13.15 21.34 -10.64
CA TRP A 220 -14.06 20.21 -10.82
C TRP A 220 -15.52 20.63 -10.99
N PHE A 221 -15.94 21.67 -10.27
CA PHE A 221 -17.29 22.22 -10.33
C PHE A 221 -17.46 23.35 -11.37
N SER A 222 -16.40 23.70 -12.12
CA SER A 222 -16.51 24.69 -13.21
C SER A 222 -17.09 24.07 -14.48
N GLU A 223 -17.40 24.89 -15.48
CA GLU A 223 -17.82 24.45 -16.82
C GLU A 223 -16.67 23.79 -17.61
N GLU A 224 -15.42 24.03 -17.22
CA GLU A 224 -14.24 23.48 -17.91
C GLU A 224 -14.00 22.01 -17.59
N ALA A 225 -14.40 21.55 -16.40
CA ALA A 225 -14.13 20.19 -15.97
C ALA A 225 -14.98 19.15 -16.73
N PRO A 226 -14.37 18.04 -17.15
CA PRO A 226 -15.09 17.00 -17.86
C PRO A 226 -16.11 16.33 -16.94
N ARG A 227 -17.29 16.03 -17.50
CA ARG A 227 -18.40 15.42 -16.77
C ARG A 227 -18.20 13.91 -16.70
N ILE A 228 -17.43 13.47 -15.71
CA ILE A 228 -17.00 12.08 -15.48
C ILE A 228 -17.32 11.70 -14.03
N ILE A 229 -17.79 10.49 -13.77
CA ILE A 229 -17.90 9.97 -12.41
C ILE A 229 -16.50 9.52 -11.94
N ASN A 230 -16.03 10.04 -10.81
CA ASN A 230 -14.75 9.64 -10.22
C ASN A 230 -14.98 8.67 -9.08
N VAL A 231 -14.50 7.44 -9.23
CA VAL A 231 -14.61 6.38 -8.23
C VAL A 231 -13.23 6.19 -7.58
N PHE A 232 -13.18 6.20 -6.26
CA PHE A 232 -11.98 5.92 -5.48
C PHE A 232 -12.14 4.57 -4.80
N LEU A 233 -11.44 3.57 -5.33
CA LEU A 233 -11.48 2.21 -4.79
C LEU A 233 -10.78 2.15 -3.44
N ASP A 234 -11.27 1.28 -2.56
CA ASP A 234 -10.58 0.94 -1.32
C ASP A 234 -9.56 -0.17 -1.52
N GLY A 235 -8.47 -0.07 -0.77
CA GLY A 235 -7.38 -1.03 -0.79
C GLY A 235 -7.34 -1.92 0.44
N GLU A 236 -8.29 -1.91 1.38
CA GLU A 236 -8.15 -2.76 2.58
C GLU A 236 -8.39 -4.25 2.26
N GLY A 237 -7.48 -5.09 2.74
CA GLY A 237 -7.52 -6.54 2.56
C GLY A 237 -6.83 -7.26 3.72
N PRO A 238 -6.97 -8.60 3.79
CA PRO A 238 -6.54 -9.40 4.94
C PRO A 238 -5.01 -9.48 5.11
N PHE A 239 -4.25 -9.27 4.04
CA PHE A 239 -2.78 -9.29 4.04
C PHE A 239 -2.19 -7.95 3.57
N GLY A 240 -2.90 -6.85 3.82
CA GLY A 240 -2.61 -5.55 3.21
C GLY A 240 -3.42 -5.36 1.94
N ASP A 241 -2.98 -4.41 1.11
CA ASP A 241 -3.71 -4.11 -0.11
C ASP A 241 -3.73 -5.33 -1.05
N PRO A 242 -4.90 -5.79 -1.55
CA PRO A 242 -4.99 -7.02 -2.36
C PRO A 242 -4.68 -6.78 -3.85
N TYR A 243 -4.26 -5.57 -4.21
CA TYR A 243 -3.97 -5.12 -5.59
C TYR A 243 -5.15 -5.32 -6.55
N GLN A 244 -6.36 -5.48 -6.02
CA GLN A 244 -7.59 -5.69 -6.79
C GLN A 244 -7.44 -6.81 -7.84
N LEU A 245 -6.69 -7.86 -7.51
CA LEU A 245 -6.46 -9.03 -8.37
C LEU A 245 -6.72 -10.33 -7.62
N ASP A 246 -6.92 -11.38 -8.38
CA ASP A 246 -7.14 -12.72 -7.84
C ASP A 246 -5.82 -13.34 -7.38
N SER A 247 -5.78 -13.84 -6.15
CA SER A 247 -4.65 -14.60 -5.63
C SER A 247 -5.07 -15.75 -4.74
N GLU A 248 -4.17 -16.71 -4.55
CA GLU A 248 -4.39 -17.87 -3.68
C GLU A 248 -4.52 -17.51 -2.20
N ASN A 249 -4.02 -16.34 -1.79
CA ASN A 249 -4.05 -15.88 -0.40
C ASN A 249 -5.20 -14.90 -0.14
N ASN A 250 -5.42 -13.93 -1.03
CA ASN A 250 -6.47 -12.91 -0.87
C ASN A 250 -7.83 -13.40 -1.36
N GLY A 251 -7.86 -14.37 -2.28
CA GLY A 251 -9.06 -14.77 -2.99
C GLY A 251 -9.32 -13.92 -4.24
N PRO A 252 -10.50 -14.05 -4.85
CA PRO A 252 -10.81 -13.52 -6.17
C PRO A 252 -11.23 -12.03 -6.14
N TYR A 253 -10.32 -11.15 -5.69
CA TYR A 253 -10.58 -9.71 -5.59
C TYR A 253 -10.72 -9.01 -6.95
N GLY A 254 -10.03 -9.48 -7.98
CA GLY A 254 -10.19 -8.99 -9.35
C GLY A 254 -11.57 -9.34 -9.91
N TYR A 255 -11.99 -10.59 -9.73
CA TYR A 255 -13.34 -11.00 -10.10
C TYR A 255 -14.41 -10.18 -9.37
N ALA A 256 -14.29 -10.03 -8.04
CA ALA A 256 -15.26 -9.27 -7.25
C ALA A 256 -15.30 -7.78 -7.65
N LEU A 257 -14.15 -7.19 -8.01
CA LEU A 257 -14.12 -5.84 -8.55
C LEU A 257 -14.90 -5.73 -9.87
N ILE A 258 -14.58 -6.60 -10.84
CA ILE A 258 -15.08 -6.55 -12.21
C ILE A 258 -16.56 -6.93 -12.31
N HIS A 259 -17.00 -7.91 -11.53
CA HIS A 259 -18.33 -8.51 -11.64
C HIS A 259 -19.32 -8.10 -10.55
N GLU A 260 -18.87 -7.53 -9.43
CA GLU A 260 -19.75 -7.12 -8.34
C GLU A 260 -19.68 -5.60 -8.09
N LEU A 261 -18.51 -5.08 -7.70
CA LEU A 261 -18.38 -3.68 -7.27
C LEU A 261 -18.59 -2.69 -8.41
N ILE A 262 -17.91 -2.87 -9.54
CA ILE A 262 -18.05 -1.97 -10.69
C ILE A 262 -19.50 -1.94 -11.20
N PRO A 263 -20.16 -3.08 -11.49
CA PRO A 263 -21.56 -3.09 -11.92
C PRO A 263 -22.51 -2.44 -10.90
N HIS A 264 -22.30 -2.65 -9.60
CA HIS A 264 -23.10 -2.01 -8.56
C HIS A 264 -22.99 -0.48 -8.60
N ILE A 265 -21.76 0.04 -8.70
CA ILE A 265 -21.50 1.48 -8.79
C ILE A 265 -22.15 2.04 -10.07
N GLU A 266 -21.95 1.37 -11.20
CA GLU A 266 -22.45 1.87 -12.49
C GLU A 266 -23.98 1.96 -12.53
N ASN A 267 -24.67 0.97 -11.95
CA ASN A 267 -26.12 0.97 -11.81
C ASN A 267 -26.63 2.04 -10.83
N SER A 268 -25.87 2.33 -9.76
CA SER A 268 -26.29 3.26 -8.71
C SER A 268 -26.12 4.73 -9.09
N PHE A 269 -25.19 5.06 -9.99
CA PHE A 269 -24.78 6.45 -10.22
C PHE A 269 -24.99 6.96 -11.65
N ARG A 270 -25.80 6.30 -12.49
CA ARG A 270 -26.02 6.70 -13.89
C ARG A 270 -24.71 6.69 -14.70
N ALA A 271 -23.82 5.73 -14.45
CA ALA A 271 -22.69 5.51 -15.35
C ALA A 271 -23.18 4.96 -16.70
N ILE A 272 -22.44 5.16 -17.80
CA ILE A 272 -22.75 4.59 -19.12
C ILE A 272 -22.58 3.07 -19.11
N GLY A 273 -21.55 2.56 -18.42
CA GLY A 273 -21.35 1.14 -18.16
C GLY A 273 -20.93 0.32 -19.38
N THR A 274 -20.13 0.90 -20.27
CA THR A 274 -19.55 0.20 -21.43
C THR A 274 -18.03 0.27 -21.41
N PRO A 275 -17.31 -0.70 -22.00
CA PRO A 275 -15.85 -0.67 -22.06
C PRO A 275 -15.26 0.66 -22.51
N GLY A 276 -15.79 1.25 -23.60
CA GLY A 276 -15.36 2.55 -24.15
C GLY A 276 -15.46 3.74 -23.18
N THR A 277 -16.17 3.58 -22.07
CA THR A 277 -16.45 4.65 -21.10
C THR A 277 -15.85 4.39 -19.71
N ARG A 278 -15.06 3.33 -19.55
CA ARG A 278 -14.36 2.98 -18.30
C ARG A 278 -12.88 3.29 -18.43
N PHE A 279 -12.33 3.99 -17.44
CA PHE A 279 -10.91 4.29 -17.35
C PHE A 279 -10.39 3.92 -15.98
N VAL A 280 -9.13 3.50 -15.90
CA VAL A 280 -8.49 3.17 -14.63
C VAL A 280 -7.18 3.95 -14.50
N ASP A 281 -6.88 4.43 -13.30
CA ASP A 281 -5.61 5.09 -13.04
C ASP A 281 -5.14 4.99 -11.60
N GLY A 282 -3.87 5.28 -11.42
CA GLY A 282 -3.27 5.37 -10.10
C GLY A 282 -1.80 5.71 -10.17
N CYS A 283 -1.24 5.86 -8.98
CA CYS A 283 0.17 6.11 -8.75
C CYS A 283 0.72 4.98 -7.86
N SER A 284 2.00 4.61 -8.00
CA SER A 284 2.64 3.59 -7.16
C SER A 284 1.96 2.22 -7.36
N THR A 285 1.58 1.55 -6.29
CA THR A 285 0.65 0.40 -6.29
C THR A 285 -0.55 0.62 -7.22
N GLY A 286 -1.22 1.77 -7.15
CA GLY A 286 -2.36 2.05 -8.02
C GLY A 286 -1.97 2.15 -9.50
N GLY A 287 -0.74 2.56 -9.80
CA GLY A 287 -0.21 2.55 -11.16
C GLY A 287 -0.02 1.13 -11.68
N TRP A 288 0.55 0.24 -10.86
CA TRP A 288 0.70 -1.17 -11.20
C TRP A 288 -0.65 -1.85 -11.38
N VAL A 289 -1.59 -1.65 -10.44
CA VAL A 289 -2.93 -2.26 -10.52
C VAL A 289 -3.67 -1.76 -11.75
N SER A 290 -3.60 -0.47 -12.08
CA SER A 290 -4.22 0.08 -13.29
C SER A 290 -3.70 -0.61 -14.56
N LEU A 291 -2.39 -0.81 -14.63
CA LEU A 291 -1.75 -1.48 -15.76
C LEU A 291 -2.12 -2.97 -15.80
N ALA A 292 -2.06 -3.67 -14.66
CA ALA A 292 -2.39 -5.09 -14.56
C ALA A 292 -3.86 -5.35 -14.91
N LEU A 293 -4.80 -4.55 -14.41
CA LEU A 293 -6.22 -4.65 -14.78
C LEU A 293 -6.43 -4.43 -16.27
N GLN A 294 -5.73 -3.46 -16.88
CA GLN A 294 -5.84 -3.23 -18.33
C GLN A 294 -5.23 -4.37 -19.14
N ILE A 295 -4.18 -5.03 -18.66
CA ILE A 295 -3.54 -6.16 -19.35
C ILE A 295 -4.35 -7.44 -19.20
N PHE A 296 -4.79 -7.78 -17.99
CA PHE A 296 -5.53 -9.01 -17.71
C PHE A 296 -7.01 -8.93 -18.13
N TYR A 297 -7.58 -7.73 -18.23
CA TYR A 297 -8.95 -7.50 -18.70
C TYR A 297 -8.95 -6.50 -19.87
N PRO A 298 -8.32 -6.84 -21.01
CA PRO A 298 -8.02 -5.90 -22.09
C PRO A 298 -9.26 -5.27 -22.71
N ASP A 299 -10.40 -5.96 -22.67
CA ASP A 299 -11.68 -5.50 -23.22
C ASP A 299 -12.58 -4.81 -22.19
N PHE A 300 -12.18 -4.70 -20.92
CA PHE A 300 -13.04 -4.15 -19.88
C PHE A 300 -12.89 -2.63 -19.72
N PHE A 301 -11.67 -2.11 -19.83
CA PHE A 301 -11.35 -0.69 -19.74
C PHE A 301 -10.96 -0.12 -21.12
N ASN A 302 -11.25 1.16 -21.35
CA ASN A 302 -10.79 1.92 -22.51
C ASN A 302 -9.45 2.62 -22.27
N GLY A 303 -8.81 2.44 -21.12
CA GLY A 303 -7.48 2.98 -20.90
C GLY A 303 -7.02 2.94 -19.45
N ALA A 304 -5.72 2.74 -19.29
CA ALA A 304 -4.99 2.83 -18.04
C ALA A 304 -3.98 4.00 -18.09
N PHE A 305 -4.00 4.82 -17.04
CA PHE A 305 -3.02 5.88 -16.82
C PHE A 305 -2.21 5.55 -15.56
N ALA A 306 -1.03 4.96 -15.74
CA ALA A 306 -0.19 4.50 -14.66
C ALA A 306 0.96 5.49 -14.40
N TYR A 307 1.07 5.98 -13.16
CA TYR A 307 2.19 6.81 -12.73
C TYR A 307 3.10 6.04 -11.78
N SER A 308 4.40 6.00 -12.06
CA SER A 308 5.41 5.27 -11.27
C SER A 308 4.87 3.91 -10.76
N PRO A 309 4.38 3.01 -11.64
CA PRO A 309 3.86 1.72 -11.20
C PRO A 309 4.92 0.98 -10.35
N ASP A 310 4.47 0.20 -9.37
CA ASP A 310 5.31 -0.84 -8.72
C ASP A 310 6.00 -1.72 -9.79
N ALA A 311 6.94 -2.59 -9.40
CA ALA A 311 7.73 -3.37 -10.34
C ALA A 311 6.81 -4.18 -11.30
N VAL A 312 6.74 -3.74 -12.55
CA VAL A 312 5.87 -4.33 -13.58
C VAL A 312 6.40 -5.67 -14.10
N GLU A 313 7.65 -5.98 -13.78
CA GLU A 313 8.34 -7.22 -14.11
C GLU A 313 9.39 -7.50 -13.02
N PHE A 314 9.83 -8.75 -12.88
CA PHE A 314 10.61 -9.19 -11.72
C PHE A 314 12.08 -9.52 -11.99
N GLU A 315 12.59 -9.24 -13.19
CA GLU A 315 14.05 -9.15 -13.37
C GLU A 315 14.61 -7.88 -12.71
N ASN A 316 13.77 -6.87 -12.49
CA ASN A 316 14.06 -5.67 -11.71
C ASN A 316 12.97 -5.41 -10.67
N TYR A 317 12.76 -6.37 -9.76
CA TYR A 317 11.95 -6.15 -8.55
C TYR A 317 12.73 -5.23 -7.60
N GLN A 318 12.63 -3.93 -7.90
CA GLN A 318 13.50 -2.88 -7.39
C GLN A 318 14.96 -3.12 -7.80
N THR A 319 15.82 -3.49 -6.83
CA THR A 319 17.22 -3.83 -7.10
C THR A 319 17.47 -5.34 -7.14
N ILE A 320 16.42 -6.17 -7.12
CA ILE A 320 16.53 -7.63 -7.07
C ILE A 320 16.06 -8.22 -8.40
N ASN A 321 16.87 -9.10 -8.98
CA ASN A 321 16.42 -10.03 -10.00
C ASN A 321 15.99 -11.33 -9.32
N ILE A 322 14.69 -11.52 -9.11
CA ILE A 322 14.20 -12.65 -8.29
C ILE A 322 14.52 -14.01 -8.93
N TYR A 323 14.70 -14.04 -10.25
CA TYR A 323 15.01 -15.24 -11.01
C TYR A 323 16.50 -15.61 -11.01
N LYS A 324 17.41 -14.67 -10.69
CA LYS A 324 18.87 -14.88 -10.76
C LYS A 324 19.62 -14.63 -9.45
N ASP A 325 19.20 -13.66 -8.65
CA ASP A 325 19.88 -13.34 -7.41
C ASP A 325 19.69 -14.44 -6.36
N GLN A 326 20.70 -14.67 -5.53
CA GLN A 326 20.61 -15.63 -4.42
C GLN A 326 20.04 -15.01 -3.15
N ASN A 327 20.12 -13.68 -3.02
CA ASN A 327 19.78 -12.98 -1.80
C ASN A 327 19.12 -11.62 -2.07
N ALA A 328 18.04 -11.33 -1.35
CA ALA A 328 17.27 -10.09 -1.43
C ALA A 328 17.91 -8.93 -0.66
N PHE A 329 18.77 -9.20 0.32
CA PHE A 329 19.39 -8.19 1.19
C PHE A 329 20.76 -7.76 0.72
N TYR A 330 21.52 -8.66 0.09
CA TYR A 330 22.88 -8.42 -0.36
C TYR A 330 23.05 -8.81 -1.84
N ASN A 331 23.87 -8.07 -2.56
CA ASN A 331 24.21 -8.40 -3.94
C ASN A 331 25.40 -9.36 -4.04
N GLU A 332 25.77 -9.74 -5.27
CA GLU A 332 26.84 -10.70 -5.57
C GLU A 332 28.23 -10.25 -5.06
N TRP A 333 28.39 -8.96 -4.74
CA TRP A 333 29.60 -8.39 -4.15
C TRP A 333 29.51 -8.24 -2.63
N GLY A 334 28.41 -8.68 -2.00
CA GLY A 334 28.18 -8.58 -0.56
C GLY A 334 27.70 -7.19 -0.10
N ASN A 335 27.35 -6.28 -1.01
CA ASN A 335 26.85 -4.94 -0.66
C ASN A 335 25.35 -5.00 -0.33
N PRO A 336 24.87 -4.21 0.65
CA PRO A 336 23.45 -4.15 0.97
C PRO A 336 22.65 -3.56 -0.21
N ARG A 337 21.49 -4.15 -0.49
CA ARG A 337 20.58 -3.69 -1.54
C ARG A 337 19.63 -2.60 -1.01
N PRO A 338 19.52 -1.45 -1.69
CA PRO A 338 18.54 -0.44 -1.32
C PRO A 338 17.14 -0.81 -1.84
N VAL A 339 16.14 -0.45 -1.05
CA VAL A 339 14.71 -0.46 -1.42
C VAL A 339 14.24 0.95 -1.81
N ALA A 340 14.94 1.99 -1.31
CA ALA A 340 14.64 3.37 -1.66
C ALA A 340 15.90 4.25 -1.75
N ARG A 341 15.81 5.32 -2.53
CA ARG A 341 16.85 6.32 -2.80
C ARG A 341 16.27 7.72 -2.91
N ASP A 342 17.10 8.75 -2.78
CA ASP A 342 16.73 10.13 -3.05
C ASP A 342 16.88 10.51 -4.55
N LEU A 343 16.61 11.77 -4.88
CA LEU A 343 16.70 12.28 -6.26
C LEU A 343 18.13 12.39 -6.81
N THR A 344 19.16 12.32 -5.96
CA THR A 344 20.57 12.29 -6.38
C THR A 344 21.06 10.87 -6.65
N GLY A 345 20.32 9.88 -6.14
CA GLY A 345 20.63 8.46 -6.23
C GLY A 345 21.16 7.87 -4.92
N ASP A 346 21.29 8.68 -3.88
CA ASP A 346 21.79 8.25 -2.59
C ASP A 346 20.79 7.30 -1.90
N PRO A 347 21.21 6.09 -1.48
CA PRO A 347 20.36 5.16 -0.77
C PRO A 347 19.78 5.75 0.52
N MET A 348 18.45 5.67 0.66
CA MET A 348 17.73 6.11 1.86
C MET A 348 17.38 4.95 2.77
N ILE A 349 16.99 3.80 2.21
CA ILE A 349 16.50 2.65 2.95
C ILE A 349 17.08 1.38 2.36
N MET A 350 17.56 0.49 3.22
CA MET A 350 18.06 -0.83 2.84
C MET A 350 16.95 -1.89 2.94
N MET A 351 16.93 -2.85 2.00
CA MET A 351 15.91 -3.90 1.93
C MET A 351 15.78 -4.69 3.24
N LYS A 352 16.91 -5.02 3.87
CA LYS A 352 16.92 -5.73 5.16
C LYS A 352 16.24 -4.95 6.28
N GLU A 353 16.48 -3.64 6.37
CA GLU A 353 15.85 -2.79 7.39
C GLU A 353 14.35 -2.68 7.11
N PHE A 354 13.96 -2.49 5.85
CA PHE A 354 12.56 -2.44 5.43
C PHE A 354 11.79 -3.70 5.79
N VAL A 355 12.35 -4.88 5.48
CA VAL A 355 11.75 -6.16 5.84
C VAL A 355 11.71 -6.35 7.36
N GLN A 356 12.73 -5.91 8.11
CA GLN A 356 12.70 -6.01 9.56
C GLN A 356 11.59 -5.16 10.21
N TYR A 357 11.28 -3.99 9.64
CA TYR A 357 10.12 -3.19 10.06
C TYR A 357 8.81 -3.93 9.85
N GLU A 358 8.64 -4.65 8.74
CA GLU A 358 7.45 -5.48 8.51
C GLU A 358 7.42 -6.75 9.38
N ASN A 359 8.57 -7.40 9.63
CA ASN A 359 8.65 -8.56 10.51
C ASN A 359 8.13 -8.25 11.91
N VAL A 360 8.47 -7.07 12.45
CA VAL A 360 7.98 -6.60 13.76
C VAL A 360 6.47 -6.38 13.75
N GLN A 361 5.90 -5.95 12.63
CA GLN A 361 4.47 -5.71 12.49
C GLN A 361 3.65 -7.00 12.38
N GLY A 362 4.15 -8.02 11.68
CA GLY A 362 3.44 -9.29 11.52
C GLY A 362 3.30 -10.07 12.83
N SER A 363 2.10 -10.59 13.11
CA SER A 363 1.90 -11.51 14.24
C SER A 363 2.60 -12.85 14.06
N SER A 364 3.02 -13.19 12.84
CA SER A 364 3.94 -14.32 12.59
C SER A 364 5.40 -14.02 12.94
N SER A 365 5.71 -12.78 13.37
CA SER A 365 7.08 -12.26 13.48
C SER A 365 7.86 -12.31 12.17
N THR A 366 7.14 -12.31 11.04
CA THR A 366 7.66 -12.21 9.68
C THR A 366 6.78 -11.26 8.87
N TYR A 367 7.26 -10.79 7.72
CA TYR A 367 6.48 -9.93 6.84
C TYR A 367 5.25 -10.62 6.23
N LEU A 368 5.02 -11.92 6.45
CA LEU A 368 3.96 -12.70 5.78
C LEU A 368 2.52 -12.32 6.18
N ASN A 369 2.35 -11.58 7.26
CA ASN A 369 1.05 -11.08 7.72
C ASN A 369 1.15 -9.73 8.42
N SER A 370 2.08 -8.87 7.98
CA SER A 370 2.31 -7.53 8.54
C SER A 370 1.28 -6.49 8.07
N GLY A 371 0.57 -6.75 6.97
CA GLY A 371 -0.24 -5.74 6.28
C GLY A 371 0.60 -4.64 5.60
N GLY A 372 1.91 -4.87 5.44
CA GLY A 372 2.86 -4.01 4.73
C GLY A 372 3.04 -4.41 3.25
N GLN A 373 3.90 -3.67 2.55
CA GLN A 373 4.04 -3.84 1.09
C GLN A 373 4.64 -5.20 0.73
N MET A 374 5.63 -5.69 1.47
CA MET A 374 6.18 -7.03 1.27
C MET A 374 5.15 -8.11 1.57
N CYS A 375 4.35 -7.94 2.63
CA CYS A 375 3.19 -8.81 2.90
C CYS A 375 2.24 -8.88 1.70
N ALA A 376 1.83 -7.72 1.19
CA ALA A 376 0.86 -7.63 0.11
C ALA A 376 1.38 -8.24 -1.20
N HIS A 377 2.63 -7.94 -1.59
CA HIS A 377 3.26 -8.57 -2.76
C HIS A 377 3.34 -10.09 -2.58
N THR A 378 3.75 -10.55 -1.40
CA THR A 378 3.87 -11.99 -1.14
C THR A 378 2.50 -12.67 -1.16
N ALA A 379 1.47 -12.05 -0.60
CA ALA A 379 0.10 -12.56 -0.64
C ALA A 379 -0.52 -12.56 -2.06
N LEU A 380 -0.13 -11.59 -2.89
CA LEU A 380 -0.60 -11.51 -4.27
C LEU A 380 0.09 -12.54 -5.17
N TYR A 381 1.42 -12.61 -5.12
CA TYR A 381 2.22 -13.33 -6.12
C TYR A 381 2.58 -14.76 -5.73
N SER A 382 2.56 -15.09 -4.44
CA SER A 382 3.00 -16.40 -3.94
C SER A 382 1.82 -17.37 -3.80
N PRO A 383 2.08 -18.69 -3.87
CA PRO A 383 1.08 -19.67 -3.51
C PRO A 383 0.80 -19.63 -2.00
N LYS A 384 -0.25 -20.33 -1.58
CA LYS A 384 -0.55 -20.50 -0.16
C LYS A 384 0.45 -21.45 0.50
N GLY A 385 1.09 -21.00 1.57
CA GLY A 385 2.03 -21.78 2.37
C GLY A 385 1.34 -22.83 3.26
N LYS A 386 2.12 -23.81 3.74
CA LYS A 386 1.63 -24.93 4.57
C LYS A 386 1.05 -24.47 5.92
N ASN A 387 1.48 -23.32 6.43
CA ASN A 387 1.00 -22.71 7.68
C ASN A 387 -0.25 -21.84 7.47
N GLY A 388 -0.80 -21.79 6.25
CA GLY A 388 -1.96 -20.96 5.90
C GLY A 388 -1.64 -19.50 5.58
N LEU A 389 -0.39 -19.07 5.75
CA LEU A 389 0.11 -17.77 5.31
C LEU A 389 0.68 -17.85 3.89
N PRO A 390 0.88 -16.73 3.19
CA PRO A 390 1.61 -16.70 1.92
C PRO A 390 2.99 -17.35 2.05
N ALA A 391 3.43 -18.08 1.02
CA ALA A 391 4.80 -18.61 0.99
C ALA A 391 5.81 -17.48 0.72
N PRO A 392 6.89 -17.33 1.53
CA PRO A 392 7.87 -16.26 1.35
C PRO A 392 8.65 -16.40 0.04
N LEU A 393 8.83 -15.31 -0.72
CA LEU A 393 9.78 -15.27 -1.84
C LEU A 393 11.24 -15.44 -1.36
N PHE A 394 11.53 -14.91 -0.17
CA PHE A 394 12.84 -15.04 0.45
C PHE A 394 12.72 -15.13 1.96
N ASP A 395 13.70 -15.77 2.60
CA ASP A 395 13.74 -15.91 4.05
C ASP A 395 13.69 -14.53 4.75
N PRO A 396 12.75 -14.30 5.69
CA PRO A 396 12.56 -13.00 6.33
C PRO A 396 13.76 -12.45 7.13
N HIS A 397 14.76 -13.27 7.43
CA HIS A 397 15.90 -12.90 8.28
C HIS A 397 17.25 -12.99 7.55
N THR A 398 17.43 -13.98 6.67
CA THR A 398 18.66 -14.17 5.90
C THR A 398 18.59 -13.52 4.53
N GLY A 399 17.38 -13.36 3.96
CA GLY A 399 17.15 -12.85 2.62
C GLY A 399 17.41 -13.85 1.51
N GLU A 400 17.67 -15.13 1.82
CA GLU A 400 17.87 -16.18 0.82
C GLU A 400 16.61 -16.37 -0.02
N ILE A 401 16.74 -16.27 -1.35
CA ILE A 401 15.61 -16.33 -2.30
C ILE A 401 15.24 -17.79 -2.58
N ASP A 402 13.94 -18.09 -2.46
CA ASP A 402 13.37 -19.37 -2.86
C ASP A 402 13.04 -19.35 -4.36
N ARG A 403 13.69 -20.25 -5.11
CA ARG A 403 13.56 -20.33 -6.57
C ARG A 403 12.21 -20.85 -7.03
N ASP A 404 11.61 -21.77 -6.28
CA ASP A 404 10.32 -22.34 -6.64
C ASP A 404 9.22 -21.29 -6.46
N ILE A 405 9.34 -20.47 -5.42
CA ILE A 405 8.43 -19.32 -5.22
C ILE A 405 8.68 -18.24 -6.27
N ALA A 406 9.94 -17.92 -6.60
CA ALA A 406 10.23 -16.97 -7.67
C ALA A 406 9.67 -17.41 -9.03
N GLU A 407 9.72 -18.71 -9.36
CA GLU A 407 9.12 -19.25 -10.57
C GLU A 407 7.60 -19.07 -10.60
N HIS A 408 6.93 -19.29 -9.46
CA HIS A 408 5.49 -19.05 -9.34
C HIS A 408 5.10 -17.59 -9.62
N TRP A 409 5.95 -16.64 -9.20
CA TRP A 409 5.68 -15.20 -9.39
C TRP A 409 5.60 -14.80 -10.87
N LYS A 410 6.16 -15.57 -11.82
CA LYS A 410 6.09 -15.28 -13.27
C LYS A 410 4.67 -15.03 -13.78
N LYS A 411 3.67 -15.69 -13.19
CA LYS A 411 2.24 -15.49 -13.52
C LYS A 411 1.80 -14.02 -13.43
N TYR A 412 2.46 -13.24 -12.58
CA TYR A 412 2.13 -11.84 -12.31
C TYR A 412 3.16 -10.86 -12.89
N ASP A 413 4.21 -11.37 -13.54
CA ASP A 413 5.16 -10.55 -14.28
C ASP A 413 4.51 -10.07 -15.58
N LEU A 414 4.15 -8.78 -15.64
CA LEU A 414 3.39 -8.23 -16.75
C LEU A 414 4.17 -8.29 -18.06
N LYS A 415 5.51 -8.19 -18.00
CA LYS A 415 6.37 -8.28 -19.19
C LYS A 415 6.38 -9.70 -19.73
N ILE A 416 6.56 -10.72 -18.87
CA ILE A 416 6.50 -12.12 -19.30
C ILE A 416 5.11 -12.46 -19.86
N HIS A 417 4.04 -12.06 -19.16
CA HIS A 417 2.67 -12.29 -19.63
C HIS A 417 2.43 -11.67 -21.01
N LEU A 418 2.88 -10.42 -21.23
CA LEU A 418 2.78 -9.79 -22.54
C LEU A 418 3.64 -10.50 -23.58
N GLN A 419 4.88 -10.88 -23.27
CA GLN A 419 5.77 -11.61 -24.19
C GLN A 419 5.15 -12.91 -24.69
N GLU A 420 4.51 -13.65 -23.80
CA GLU A 420 3.92 -14.95 -24.12
C GLU A 420 2.60 -14.83 -24.91
N ASN A 421 1.86 -13.73 -24.73
CA ASN A 421 0.47 -13.61 -25.24
C ASN A 421 0.27 -12.46 -26.24
N TRP A 422 1.33 -11.73 -26.62
CA TRP A 422 1.22 -10.45 -27.35
C TRP A 422 0.38 -10.52 -28.62
N SER A 423 0.53 -11.56 -29.44
CA SER A 423 -0.21 -11.70 -30.69
C SER A 423 -1.74 -11.77 -30.50
N GLU A 424 -2.19 -12.21 -29.32
CA GLU A 424 -3.60 -12.28 -28.95
C GLU A 424 -4.08 -10.99 -28.28
N ILE A 425 -3.33 -10.48 -27.29
CA ILE A 425 -3.80 -9.36 -26.44
C ILE A 425 -3.38 -7.98 -26.96
N GLY A 426 -2.28 -7.90 -27.70
CA GLY A 426 -1.73 -6.66 -28.27
C GLY A 426 -2.73 -5.84 -29.08
N PRO A 427 -3.58 -6.45 -29.94
CA PRO A 427 -4.66 -5.75 -30.65
C PRO A 427 -5.65 -5.07 -29.70
N SER A 428 -6.07 -5.76 -28.62
CA SER A 428 -7.02 -5.19 -27.66
C SER A 428 -6.40 -4.13 -26.76
N LEU A 429 -5.08 -4.02 -26.68
CA LEU A 429 -4.37 -3.01 -25.88
C LEU A 429 -4.08 -1.70 -26.64
N GLN A 430 -4.35 -1.65 -27.95
CA GLN A 430 -4.08 -0.47 -28.77
C GLN A 430 -4.80 0.77 -28.24
N GLY A 431 -4.04 1.84 -28.02
CA GLY A 431 -4.51 3.14 -27.59
C GLY A 431 -4.92 3.21 -26.12
N LYS A 432 -4.65 2.17 -25.33
CA LYS A 432 -5.13 2.04 -23.95
C LYS A 432 -4.06 2.22 -22.88
N ILE A 433 -2.77 2.12 -23.21
CA ILE A 433 -1.69 2.17 -22.22
C ILE A 433 -0.98 3.52 -22.26
N TRP A 434 -1.03 4.24 -21.13
CA TRP A 434 -0.22 5.42 -20.88
C TRP A 434 0.50 5.27 -19.54
N ILE A 435 1.82 5.45 -19.54
CA ILE A 435 2.68 5.32 -18.36
C ILE A 435 3.55 6.56 -18.23
N TRP A 436 3.61 7.14 -17.04
CA TRP A 436 4.63 8.12 -16.67
C TRP A 436 5.54 7.53 -15.60
N MET A 437 6.84 7.77 -15.73
CA MET A 437 7.87 7.30 -14.80
C MET A 437 8.91 8.39 -14.57
N GLY A 438 9.19 8.68 -13.30
CA GLY A 438 10.34 9.51 -12.93
C GLY A 438 11.64 8.72 -13.05
N ASP A 439 12.67 9.30 -13.68
CA ASP A 439 13.96 8.61 -13.83
C ASP A 439 14.74 8.44 -12.52
N MET A 440 14.41 9.28 -11.52
CA MET A 440 14.93 9.20 -10.16
C MET A 440 13.82 8.77 -9.20
N ASP A 441 13.00 7.81 -9.61
CA ASP A 441 11.97 7.22 -8.74
C ASP A 441 12.58 6.75 -7.41
N HIS A 442 11.94 7.17 -6.31
CA HIS A 442 12.43 6.93 -4.96
C HIS A 442 12.48 5.45 -4.61
N PHE A 443 11.63 4.60 -5.20
CA PHE A 443 11.55 3.16 -4.90
C PHE A 443 12.25 2.30 -5.95
N ILE A 444 12.98 2.93 -6.88
CA ILE A 444 13.78 2.24 -7.89
C ILE A 444 12.88 1.39 -8.81
N LEU A 445 11.71 1.91 -9.17
CA LEU A 445 10.72 1.22 -10.01
C LEU A 445 10.94 1.47 -11.52
N ASN A 446 11.73 2.48 -11.84
CA ASN A 446 12.03 2.87 -13.20
C ASN A 446 12.75 1.78 -14.04
N PRO A 447 13.66 0.92 -13.51
CA PRO A 447 14.29 -0.11 -14.33
C PRO A 447 13.29 -1.15 -14.87
N ALA A 448 12.33 -1.58 -14.04
CA ALA A 448 11.27 -2.50 -14.47
C ALA A 448 10.41 -1.90 -15.59
N THR A 449 10.05 -0.61 -15.46
CA THR A 449 9.29 0.08 -16.51
C THR A 449 10.11 0.26 -17.80
N ARG A 450 11.43 0.46 -17.71
CA ARG A 450 12.31 0.48 -18.88
C ARG A 450 12.40 -0.88 -19.56
N ALA A 451 12.46 -1.97 -18.81
CA ALA A 451 12.46 -3.32 -19.37
C ALA A 451 11.15 -3.62 -20.13
N LEU A 452 10.01 -3.18 -19.59
CA LEU A 452 8.72 -3.26 -20.28
C LEU A 452 8.68 -2.39 -21.56
N ASP A 453 9.15 -1.14 -21.48
CA ASP A 453 9.20 -0.22 -22.62
C ASP A 453 10.06 -0.76 -23.77
N GLU A 454 11.24 -1.30 -23.45
CA GLU A 454 12.11 -1.93 -24.45
C GLU A 454 11.45 -3.14 -25.10
N PHE A 455 10.75 -3.99 -24.35
CA PHE A 455 9.96 -5.06 -24.95
C PHE A 455 8.87 -4.52 -25.89
N LEU A 456 8.05 -3.57 -25.43
CA LEU A 456 6.91 -3.05 -26.20
C LEU A 456 7.34 -2.39 -27.52
N LYS A 457 8.48 -1.69 -27.55
CA LYS A 457 9.05 -1.07 -28.77
C LYS A 457 9.37 -2.09 -29.88
N HIS A 458 9.67 -3.33 -29.52
CA HIS A 458 10.06 -4.40 -30.43
C HIS A 458 8.93 -5.37 -30.75
N THR A 459 7.74 -5.16 -30.20
CA THR A 459 6.58 -5.96 -30.54
C THR A 459 6.20 -5.83 -32.01
N THR A 460 5.75 -6.94 -32.59
CA THR A 460 5.19 -7.02 -33.93
C THR A 460 3.84 -7.75 -33.84
N ASP A 461 2.92 -7.44 -34.76
CA ASP A 461 1.59 -8.05 -34.83
C ASP A 461 0.74 -7.95 -33.53
N PRO A 462 0.36 -6.72 -33.12
CA PRO A 462 0.68 -5.42 -33.70
C PRO A 462 1.95 -4.82 -33.10
N ARG A 463 2.49 -3.75 -33.70
CA ARG A 463 3.43 -2.90 -32.98
C ARG A 463 2.69 -2.15 -31.89
N SER A 464 3.17 -2.22 -30.64
CA SER A 464 2.58 -1.49 -29.52
C SER A 464 2.57 0.02 -29.78
N ASP A 465 1.45 0.67 -29.42
CA ASP A 465 1.29 2.13 -29.43
C ASP A 465 1.26 2.72 -28.01
N ALA A 466 1.64 1.91 -27.01
CA ALA A 466 1.72 2.34 -25.62
C ALA A 466 2.61 3.59 -25.48
N LYS A 467 2.12 4.58 -24.73
CA LYS A 467 2.85 5.82 -24.49
C LYS A 467 3.54 5.75 -23.14
N ILE A 468 4.86 5.58 -23.14
CA ILE A 468 5.67 5.53 -21.92
C ILE A 468 6.58 6.76 -21.88
N ILE A 469 6.41 7.58 -20.85
CA ILE A 469 7.12 8.84 -20.67
C ILE A 469 8.08 8.69 -19.48
N PHE A 470 9.36 8.90 -19.73
CA PHE A 470 10.38 9.02 -18.70
C PHE A 470 10.74 10.49 -18.50
N GLU A 471 10.60 11.00 -17.27
CA GLU A 471 10.95 12.39 -16.96
C GLU A 471 12.24 12.47 -16.13
N PRO A 472 13.30 13.12 -16.66
CA PRO A 472 14.57 13.28 -15.96
C PRO A 472 14.43 14.01 -14.63
N MET A 473 15.18 13.58 -13.62
CA MET A 473 15.25 14.21 -12.29
C MET A 473 13.91 14.33 -11.56
N GLN A 474 12.91 13.54 -11.96
CA GLN A 474 11.63 13.44 -11.26
C GLN A 474 11.60 12.19 -10.38
N GLY A 475 10.99 12.35 -9.20
CA GLY A 475 10.83 11.28 -8.22
C GLY A 475 9.47 10.58 -8.33
N HIS A 476 9.25 9.68 -7.37
CA HIS A 476 8.06 8.86 -7.31
C HIS A 476 6.76 9.67 -7.37
N CYS A 477 5.95 9.44 -8.41
CA CYS A 477 4.68 10.10 -8.67
C CYS A 477 4.67 11.65 -8.63
N SER A 478 5.80 12.32 -8.80
CA SER A 478 5.89 13.78 -8.63
C SER A 478 5.01 14.58 -9.60
N LYS A 479 4.59 13.97 -10.71
CA LYS A 479 3.71 14.55 -11.73
C LYS A 479 2.29 13.98 -11.73
N PHE A 480 1.94 13.13 -10.77
CA PHE A 480 0.59 12.61 -10.70
C PHE A 480 -0.42 13.74 -10.47
N SER A 481 -1.43 13.83 -11.34
CA SER A 481 -2.46 14.88 -11.28
C SER A 481 -3.82 14.32 -11.66
N HIS A 482 -4.77 14.35 -10.72
CA HIS A 482 -6.15 13.96 -10.99
C HIS A 482 -6.77 14.77 -12.14
N ARG A 483 -6.45 16.07 -12.23
CA ARG A 483 -6.94 16.96 -13.28
C ARG A 483 -6.39 16.56 -14.65
N GLN A 484 -5.07 16.38 -14.76
CA GLN A 484 -4.44 16.05 -16.03
C GLN A 484 -4.99 14.74 -16.60
N ILE A 485 -5.14 13.71 -15.76
CA ILE A 485 -5.70 12.43 -16.19
C ILE A 485 -7.15 12.59 -16.68
N LEU A 486 -7.98 13.34 -15.96
CA LEU A 486 -9.36 13.61 -16.37
C LEU A 486 -9.43 14.39 -17.70
N GLU A 487 -8.51 15.33 -17.94
CA GLU A 487 -8.39 16.04 -19.22
C GLU A 487 -7.96 15.09 -20.35
N MET A 488 -7.01 14.18 -20.11
CA MET A 488 -6.61 13.14 -21.07
C MET A 488 -7.75 12.17 -21.38
N ILE A 489 -8.53 11.76 -20.38
CA ILE A 489 -9.73 10.93 -20.57
C ILE A 489 -10.73 11.69 -21.45
N ALA A 490 -10.96 12.98 -21.18
CA ALA A 490 -11.88 13.79 -21.95
C ALA A 490 -11.44 13.98 -23.42
N GLU A 491 -10.13 14.14 -23.66
CA GLU A 491 -9.57 14.18 -25.00
C GLU A 491 -9.79 12.85 -25.73
N LYS A 492 -9.52 11.72 -25.06
CA LYS A 492 -9.71 10.38 -25.63
C LYS A 492 -11.18 10.09 -25.96
N LEU A 493 -12.11 10.50 -25.10
CA LEU A 493 -13.55 10.36 -25.36
C LEU A 493 -14.03 11.22 -26.55
N LYS A 494 -13.37 12.35 -26.82
CA LYS A 494 -13.64 13.16 -28.02
C LYS A 494 -13.00 12.56 -29.28
N TYR A 495 -11.90 11.82 -29.12
CA TYR A 495 -11.13 11.17 -30.20
C TYR A 495 -11.64 9.75 -30.50
N GLU A 496 -12.94 9.45 -30.41
CA GLU A 496 -13.46 8.19 -30.94
C GLU A 496 -13.78 8.37 -32.44
N PRO A 497 -12.90 7.98 -33.39
CA PRO A 497 -13.11 8.21 -34.82
C PRO A 497 -14.33 7.46 -35.40
N ASN A 498 -15.01 6.62 -34.62
CA ASN A 498 -16.07 5.72 -35.09
C ASN A 498 -17.35 5.67 -34.22
N LYS A 499 -17.71 6.72 -33.43
CA LYS A 499 -19.03 6.76 -32.78
C LYS A 499 -19.80 8.06 -32.99
N VAL A 500 -20.98 7.86 -33.57
CA VAL A 500 -22.11 8.78 -33.78
C VAL A 500 -22.67 9.23 -32.43
N GLN A 501 -22.98 10.52 -32.33
CA GLN A 501 -23.64 11.19 -31.19
C GLN A 501 -25.01 10.62 -30.84
#